data_AF-A0A7C3YS45-F1
#
_entry.id   AF-A0A7C3YS45-F1
#
_cell.length_a   1.000
_cell.length_b   1.000
_cell.length_c   1.000
_cell.angle_alpha   90.00
_cell.angle_beta   90.00
_cell.angle_gamma   90.00
#
_symmetry.space_group_name_H-M   'P 1'
#
loop_
_entity.id
_entity.type
_entity.pdbx_description
1 polymer ?
#
loop_
_entity_poly.entity_id
_entity_poly.type
_entity_poly.pdbx_seq_one_letter_code
_entity_poly.pdbx_strand_id
1 'polypeptide(L)'
;MKNKILSKEAKIGVMGLGYVGLPLALEFAQSGYKVIGFDVDKEKINALLNGDSYITDVDSKSIKEVLFKKNLSPTYDFRKIQEVDVVIICIHTPLRKTKDPDISCILSALNEIKQNFHKLLVE
;
A
#
# COMPACT_ATOMS: atom_id res chain seq x y z
N MET A 1 4.74 -19.61 -3.09
CA MET A 1 4.44 -18.24 -3.53
C MET A 1 3.86 -18.18 -4.95
N LYS A 2 4.55 -18.70 -5.97
CA LYS A 2 4.10 -18.67 -7.38
C LYS A 2 2.62 -19.05 -7.59
N ASN A 3 2.17 -20.18 -7.04
CA ASN A 3 0.78 -20.62 -7.18
C ASN A 3 -0.22 -19.61 -6.58
N LYS A 4 0.07 -19.06 -5.39
CA LYS A 4 -0.79 -18.03 -4.75
C LYS A 4 -0.91 -16.76 -5.58
N ILE A 5 0.16 -16.37 -6.26
CA ILE A 5 0.12 -15.20 -7.17
C ILE A 5 -0.76 -15.54 -8.37
N LEU A 6 -0.53 -16.68 -9.03
CA LEU A 6 -1.31 -17.09 -10.20
C LEU A 6 -2.80 -17.31 -9.89
N SER A 7 -3.14 -17.79 -8.69
CA SER A 7 -4.52 -17.96 -8.21
C SER A 7 -5.15 -16.71 -7.60
N LYS A 8 -4.41 -15.59 -7.52
CA LYS A 8 -4.83 -14.33 -6.87
C LYS A 8 -5.14 -14.43 -5.37
N GLU A 9 -4.63 -15.46 -4.71
CA GLU A 9 -4.76 -15.66 -3.26
C GLU A 9 -3.68 -14.94 -2.45
N ALA A 10 -2.60 -14.50 -3.11
CA ALA A 10 -1.57 -13.70 -2.47
C ALA A 10 -2.16 -12.36 -1.98
N LYS A 11 -1.99 -12.05 -0.69
CA LYS A 11 -2.40 -10.74 -0.16
C LYS A 11 -1.27 -9.73 -0.37
N ILE A 12 -1.58 -8.58 -0.93
CA ILE A 12 -0.61 -7.53 -1.31
C ILE A 12 -0.69 -6.38 -0.30
N GLY A 13 0.45 -5.94 0.20
CA GLY A 13 0.61 -4.71 0.97
C GLY A 13 1.18 -3.61 0.08
N VAL A 14 0.58 -2.43 0.07
CA VAL A 14 1.13 -1.25 -0.62
C VAL A 14 1.40 -0.16 0.41
N MET A 15 2.66 0.23 0.59
CA MET A 15 3.08 1.27 1.54
C MET A 15 3.24 2.62 0.84
N GLY A 16 2.56 3.64 1.37
CA GLY A 16 2.42 4.95 0.76
C GLY A 16 1.27 4.94 -0.24
N LEU A 17 0.17 5.62 0.11
CA LEU A 17 -1.02 5.76 -0.74
C LEU A 17 -1.05 7.13 -1.41
N GLY A 18 0.12 7.59 -1.86
CA GLY A 18 0.24 8.81 -2.65
C GLY A 18 -0.11 8.60 -4.13
N TYR A 19 0.35 9.54 -4.97
CA TYR A 19 0.13 9.57 -6.42
C TYR A 19 0.43 8.25 -7.14
N VAL A 20 1.43 7.50 -6.69
CA VAL A 20 1.81 6.21 -7.30
C VAL A 20 1.13 5.03 -6.61
N GLY A 21 1.16 4.99 -5.28
CA GLY A 21 0.74 3.81 -4.54
C GLY A 21 -0.77 3.59 -4.50
N LEU A 22 -1.58 4.66 -4.47
CA LEU A 22 -3.05 4.49 -4.48
C LEU A 22 -3.54 3.91 -5.82
N PRO A 23 -3.18 4.45 -7.00
CA PRO A 23 -3.54 3.81 -8.28
C PRO A 23 -3.07 2.35 -8.35
N LEU A 24 -1.84 2.06 -7.92
CA LEU A 24 -1.32 0.69 -7.92
C LEU A 24 -2.14 -0.25 -7.04
N ALA A 25 -2.52 0.19 -5.84
CA ALA A 25 -3.37 -0.57 -4.93
C ALA A 25 -4.76 -0.84 -5.54
N LEU A 26 -5.32 0.15 -6.25
CA LEU A 26 -6.60 0.00 -6.95
C LEU A 26 -6.51 -1.03 -8.08
N GLU A 27 -5.48 -0.97 -8.92
CA GLU A 27 -5.29 -1.91 -10.03
C GLU A 27 -5.24 -3.37 -9.54
N PHE A 28 -4.49 -3.64 -8.47
CA PHE A 28 -4.46 -4.98 -7.87
C PHE A 28 -5.81 -5.40 -7.29
N ALA A 29 -6.49 -4.48 -6.59
CA ALA A 29 -7.79 -4.77 -5.98
C ALA A 29 -8.88 -5.01 -7.03
N GLN A 30 -8.88 -4.25 -8.13
CA GLN A 30 -9.78 -4.43 -9.28
C GLN A 30 -9.46 -5.73 -10.03
N SER A 31 -8.18 -6.09 -10.12
CA SER A 31 -7.73 -7.37 -10.67
C SER A 31 -8.13 -8.58 -9.82
N GLY A 32 -8.66 -8.37 -8.60
CA GLY A 32 -9.21 -9.41 -7.74
C GLY A 32 -8.31 -9.85 -6.59
N TYR A 33 -7.16 -9.20 -6.38
CA TYR A 33 -6.32 -9.46 -5.21
C TYR A 33 -6.91 -8.82 -3.95
N LYS A 34 -6.54 -9.37 -2.78
CA LYS A 34 -6.72 -8.68 -1.50
C LYS A 34 -5.54 -7.75 -1.25
N VAL A 35 -5.82 -6.47 -1.08
CA VAL A 35 -4.84 -5.40 -0.91
C VAL A 35 -5.04 -4.72 0.44
N ILE A 36 -3.97 -4.60 1.22
CA ILE A 36 -3.90 -3.71 2.37
C ILE A 36 -3.06 -2.50 1.97
N GLY A 37 -3.68 -1.33 1.98
CA GLY A 37 -2.99 -0.07 1.71
C GLY A 37 -2.53 0.56 3.02
N PHE A 38 -1.25 0.91 3.14
CA PHE A 38 -0.68 1.51 4.35
C PHE A 38 -0.27 2.95 4.07
N ASP A 39 -0.70 3.88 4.92
CA ASP A 39 -0.18 5.25 4.92
C ASP A 39 -0.10 5.79 6.36
N VAL A 40 0.89 6.64 6.63
CA VAL A 40 1.04 7.30 7.94
C VAL A 40 0.00 8.41 8.13
N ASP A 41 -0.52 8.93 7.03
CA ASP A 41 -1.49 10.01 7.01
C ASP A 41 -2.91 9.49 7.27
N LYS A 42 -3.40 9.71 8.49
CA LYS A 42 -4.75 9.28 8.91
C LYS A 42 -5.86 9.97 8.12
N GLU A 43 -5.64 11.19 7.62
CA GLU A 43 -6.66 11.91 6.87
C GLU A 43 -6.89 11.24 5.52
N LYS A 44 -5.81 10.85 4.83
CA LYS A 44 -5.91 10.02 3.62
C LYS A 44 -6.63 8.70 3.87
N ILE A 45 -6.27 8.00 4.95
CA ILE A 45 -6.93 6.73 5.29
C ILE A 45 -8.44 6.94 5.53
N ASN A 46 -8.83 7.97 6.27
CA ASN A 46 -10.23 8.27 6.52
C ASN A 46 -10.98 8.65 5.24
N ALA A 47 -10.38 9.45 4.36
CA ALA A 47 -10.96 9.80 3.06
C ALA A 47 -11.22 8.53 2.23
N LEU A 48 -10.24 7.63 2.13
CA LEU A 48 -10.43 6.36 1.42
C LEU A 48 -11.51 5.51 2.07
N LEU A 49 -11.55 5.39 3.39
CA LEU A 49 -12.59 4.59 4.07
C LEU A 49 -14.01 5.14 3.83
N ASN A 50 -14.16 6.44 3.59
CA ASN A 50 -15.41 7.07 3.17
C ASN A 50 -15.69 6.91 1.66
N GLY A 51 -14.74 6.32 0.92
CA GLY A 51 -14.82 6.11 -0.52
C GLY A 51 -14.41 7.31 -1.34
N ASP A 52 -13.73 8.29 -0.75
CA ASP A 52 -13.35 9.54 -1.39
C ASP A 52 -11.89 9.52 -1.83
N SER A 53 -11.65 9.95 -3.07
CA SER A 53 -10.31 10.19 -3.58
C SER A 53 -9.80 11.57 -3.15
N TYR A 54 -8.52 11.63 -2.81
CA TYR A 54 -7.75 12.88 -2.67
C TYR A 54 -6.73 13.06 -3.81
N ILE A 55 -6.75 12.17 -4.82
CA ILE A 55 -5.89 12.23 -6.00
C ILE A 55 -6.76 12.54 -7.21
N THR A 56 -6.45 13.62 -7.92
CA THR A 56 -7.26 14.10 -9.06
C THR A 56 -7.45 13.05 -10.15
N ASP A 57 -6.43 12.23 -10.40
CA ASP A 57 -6.44 11.20 -11.45
C ASP A 57 -7.06 9.86 -11.00
N VAL A 58 -7.61 9.79 -9.79
CA VAL A 58 -8.27 8.60 -9.24
C VAL A 58 -9.73 8.92 -8.94
N ASP A 59 -10.65 8.21 -9.60
CA ASP A 59 -12.09 8.38 -9.38
C ASP A 59 -12.53 7.73 -8.05
N SER A 60 -13.28 8.48 -7.24
CA SER A 60 -13.91 8.00 -6.01
C SER A 60 -14.82 6.78 -6.25
N LYS A 61 -15.42 6.66 -7.45
CA LYS A 61 -16.23 5.47 -7.79
C LYS A 61 -15.40 4.18 -7.73
N SER A 62 -14.19 4.20 -8.28
CA SER A 62 -13.30 3.04 -8.29
C SER A 62 -12.89 2.63 -6.88
N ILE A 63 -12.65 3.59 -6.00
CA ILE A 63 -12.36 3.35 -4.57
C ILE A 63 -13.57 2.69 -3.89
N LYS A 64 -14.78 3.27 -4.04
CA LYS A 64 -16.01 2.72 -3.47
C LYS A 64 -16.25 1.27 -3.91
N GLU A 65 -16.02 0.98 -5.19
CA GLU A 65 -16.19 -0.36 -5.73
C GLU A 65 -15.26 -1.39 -5.06
N VAL A 66 -13.96 -1.10 -4.95
CA VAL A 66 -13.01 -2.05 -4.36
C VAL A 66 -13.19 -2.20 -2.84
N LEU A 67 -13.65 -1.16 -2.15
CA LEU A 67 -14.00 -1.23 -0.73
C LEU A 67 -15.25 -2.07 -0.50
N PHE A 68 -16.29 -1.85 -1.31
CA PHE A 68 -17.51 -2.65 -1.26
C PHE A 68 -17.22 -4.14 -1.50
N LYS A 69 -16.37 -4.45 -2.48
CA LYS A 69 -15.87 -5.82 -2.76
C LYS A 69 -14.92 -6.36 -1.67
N LYS A 70 -14.54 -5.53 -0.69
CA LYS A 70 -13.54 -5.83 0.35
C LYS A 70 -12.20 -6.29 -0.24
N ASN A 71 -11.83 -5.74 -1.39
CA ASN A 71 -10.56 -6.03 -2.06
C ASN A 71 -9.47 -5.03 -1.67
N LEU A 72 -9.84 -3.82 -1.24
CA LEU A 72 -8.92 -2.85 -0.65
C LEU A 72 -9.23 -2.66 0.84
N SER A 73 -8.20 -2.56 1.67
CA SER A 73 -8.28 -2.22 3.09
C SER A 73 -7.23 -1.16 3.42
N PRO A 74 -7.57 0.15 3.31
CA PRO A 74 -6.69 1.23 3.72
C PRO A 74 -6.51 1.22 5.24
N THR A 75 -5.30 1.47 5.73
CA THR A 75 -5.00 1.50 7.16
C THR A 75 -3.78 2.36 7.48
N TYR A 76 -3.74 2.89 8.69
CA TYR A 76 -2.55 3.48 9.31
C TYR A 76 -1.92 2.53 10.34
N ASP A 77 -2.47 1.33 10.51
CA ASP A 77 -1.97 0.32 11.44
C ASP A 77 -1.00 -0.63 10.71
N PHE A 78 0.30 -0.31 10.80
CA PHE A 78 1.36 -1.08 10.15
C PHE A 78 1.52 -2.50 10.70
N ARG A 79 0.96 -2.84 11.87
CA ARG A 79 1.00 -4.22 12.40
C ARG A 79 0.32 -5.22 11.45
N LYS A 80 -0.66 -4.77 10.67
CA LYS A 80 -1.36 -5.59 9.66
C LYS A 80 -0.46 -6.03 8.50
N ILE A 81 0.77 -5.52 8.39
CA ILE A 81 1.73 -6.01 7.41
C ILE A 81 2.03 -7.51 7.60
N GLN A 82 1.86 -8.06 8.80
CA GLN A 82 1.93 -9.51 9.06
C GLN A 82 0.99 -10.35 8.21
N GLU A 83 -0.10 -9.76 7.73
CA GLU A 83 -1.12 -10.46 6.96
C GLU A 83 -0.75 -10.60 5.48
N VAL A 84 0.19 -9.81 4.97
CA VAL A 84 0.49 -9.76 3.54
C VAL A 84 1.54 -10.79 3.14
N ASP A 85 1.46 -11.25 1.89
CA ASP A 85 2.42 -12.17 1.27
C ASP A 85 3.47 -11.40 0.43
N VAL A 86 3.13 -10.19 -0.06
CA VAL A 86 4.00 -9.31 -0.86
C VAL A 86 3.86 -7.88 -0.34
N VAL A 87 4.97 -7.14 -0.21
CA VAL A 87 4.97 -5.71 0.13
C VAL A 87 5.55 -4.91 -1.03
N ILE A 88 4.85 -3.86 -1.44
CA ILE A 88 5.30 -2.90 -2.45
C ILE A 88 5.45 -1.54 -1.75
N ILE A 89 6.63 -0.94 -1.86
CA ILE A 89 6.94 0.35 -1.22
C ILE A 89 6.84 1.46 -2.27
N CYS A 90 5.88 2.37 -2.10
CA CYS A 90 5.58 3.51 -2.97
C CYS A 90 5.65 4.84 -2.20
N ILE A 91 6.64 4.98 -1.32
CA ILE A 91 6.84 6.17 -0.51
C ILE A 91 7.67 7.22 -1.27
N HIS A 92 7.42 8.50 -0.98
CA HIS A 92 8.17 9.58 -1.60
C HIS A 92 9.62 9.60 -1.09
N THR A 93 10.59 9.68 -2.01
CA THR A 93 12.00 9.90 -1.72
C THR A 93 12.38 11.31 -2.15
N PRO A 94 12.21 12.32 -1.27
CA PRO A 94 12.54 13.70 -1.63
C PRO A 94 14.03 13.82 -1.94
N LEU A 95 14.40 14.75 -2.82
CA LEU A 95 15.80 15.03 -3.11
C LEU A 95 16.41 15.89 -2.00
N ARG A 96 17.64 15.60 -1.61
CA ARG A 96 18.45 16.47 -0.75
C ARG A 96 18.84 17.74 -1.50
N LYS A 97 19.33 18.75 -0.78
CA LYS A 97 19.88 19.99 -1.40
C LYS A 97 21.00 19.70 -2.40
N THR A 98 21.70 18.56 -2.24
CA THR A 98 22.75 18.06 -3.14
C THR A 98 22.21 17.37 -4.40
N LYS A 99 20.88 17.27 -4.55
CA LYS A 99 20.15 16.53 -5.61
C LYS A 99 20.24 15.01 -5.55
N ASP A 100 20.82 14.45 -4.50
CA ASP A 100 20.77 13.01 -4.24
C ASP A 100 19.41 12.62 -3.65
N PRO A 101 18.87 11.43 -3.96
CA PRO A 101 17.68 10.90 -3.28
C PRO A 101 17.90 10.75 -1.78
N ASP A 102 16.98 11.27 -0.97
CA ASP A 102 16.97 10.95 0.45
C ASP A 102 16.27 9.60 0.68
N ILE A 103 17.08 8.59 1.01
CA ILE A 103 16.60 7.22 1.26
C ILE A 103 16.09 7.01 2.70
N SER A 104 16.12 8.04 3.55
CA SER A 104 15.66 7.98 4.94
C SER A 104 14.25 7.40 5.08
N CYS A 105 13.33 7.78 4.18
CA CYS A 105 11.96 7.26 4.13
C CYS A 105 11.93 5.74 3.88
N ILE A 106 12.79 5.23 2.99
CA ILE A 106 12.88 3.79 2.68
C ILE A 106 13.37 3.02 3.90
N LEU A 107 14.39 3.54 4.59
CA LEU A 107 14.90 2.92 5.81
C LEU A 107 13.82 2.85 6.89
N SER A 108 13.02 3.90 7.06
CA SER A 108 11.88 3.88 7.99
C SER A 108 10.83 2.84 7.62
N ALA A 109 10.44 2.75 6.34
CA ALA A 109 9.51 1.72 5.88
C ALA A 109 10.06 0.29 6.09
N LEU A 110 11.35 0.08 5.81
CA LEU A 110 12.02 -1.20 6.07
C LEU A 110 12.07 -1.53 7.56
N ASN A 111 12.25 -0.55 8.44
CA ASN A 111 12.19 -0.76 9.89
C ASN A 111 10.78 -1.17 10.34
N GLU A 112 9.74 -0.52 9.83
CA GLU A 112 8.34 -0.91 10.09
C GLU A 112 8.07 -2.35 9.63
N ILE A 113 8.55 -2.71 8.44
CA ILE A 113 8.46 -4.08 7.92
C ILE A 113 9.23 -5.02 8.85
N LYS A 114 10.48 -4.72 9.22
CA LYS A 114 11.31 -5.61 10.05
C LYS A 114 10.70 -5.85 11.44
N GLN A 115 10.12 -4.81 12.05
CA GLN A 115 9.51 -4.93 13.38
C GLN A 115 8.24 -5.77 13.37
N ASN A 116 7.49 -5.74 12.27
CA ASN A 116 6.17 -6.35 12.22
C ASN A 116 6.14 -7.62 11.36
N PHE A 117 6.97 -7.77 10.34
CA PHE A 117 6.90 -8.87 9.36
C PHE A 117 7.77 -10.06 9.78
N HIS A 118 7.14 -11.16 10.18
CA HIS A 118 7.82 -12.37 10.68
C HIS A 118 8.15 -13.43 9.61
N LYS A 119 7.72 -13.27 8.36
CA LYS A 119 8.09 -14.18 7.26
C LYS A 119 9.41 -13.73 6.67
N LEU A 120 10.37 -14.65 6.55
CA LEU A 120 11.73 -14.44 6.02
C LEU A 120 11.77 -13.37 4.92
N LEU A 121 12.43 -12.25 5.22
CA LEU A 121 12.97 -11.33 4.23
C LEU A 121 14.05 -12.11 3.49
N VAL A 122 13.77 -12.51 2.25
CA VAL A 122 14.80 -13.00 1.34
C VAL A 122 15.34 -11.76 0.63
N GLU A 123 16.61 -11.46 0.90
CA GLU A 123 17.37 -10.44 0.18
C GLU A 123 17.49 -10.76 -1.32
#